data_AF-A0A7D9EER5-F1
#
_entry.id   AF-A0A7D9EER5-F1
#
_cell.length_a   1.000
_cell.length_b   1.000
_cell.length_c   1.000
_cell.angle_alpha   90.00
_cell.angle_beta   90.00
_cell.angle_gamma   90.00
#
_symmetry.space_group_name_H-M   'P 1'
#
loop_
_entity.id
_entity.type
_entity.pdbx_description
1 polymer ?
#
loop_
_entity_poly.entity_id
_entity_poly.type
_entity_poly.pdbx_seq_one_letter_code
_entity_poly.pdbx_strand_id
1 'polypeptide(L)'
;MSQNKNQISLSAIEEVFDRKLLPIAMKLDQCVTTVEGLVQSVSVISDKFDEISTKVEDLEGKYMKVNQENKFLKDEVFRLSNSLNSVKEDIDNFEQYSRRVCIEVSGVPVTTDEDTSDLVVELGSIIGLNIKREDISVSHRLPVKMYSQAIQNKDTLNPGRIWKIYDHNVVSTAR
;
A
#
# COMPACT_ATOMS: atom_id res chain seq x y z
N MET A 1 -88.71 46.32 54.51
CA MET A 1 -87.54 46.75 53.71
C MET A 1 -86.86 45.50 53.16
N SER A 2 -86.51 45.47 51.88
CA SER A 2 -85.47 44.59 51.33
C SER A 2 -85.10 45.14 49.95
N GLN A 3 -83.81 45.34 49.66
CA GLN A 3 -83.39 46.07 48.45
C GLN A 3 -83.42 45.20 47.19
N ASN A 4 -83.64 45.87 46.06
CA ASN A 4 -83.53 45.32 44.71
C ASN A 4 -82.14 44.67 44.51
N LYS A 5 -82.09 43.37 44.23
CA LYS A 5 -80.87 42.63 43.91
C LYS A 5 -80.91 42.20 42.45
N ASN A 6 -79.75 42.29 41.78
CA ASN A 6 -79.51 41.88 40.40
C ASN A 6 -80.18 42.77 39.33
N GLN A 7 -79.79 44.04 39.28
CA GLN A 7 -79.84 44.82 38.04
C GLN A 7 -78.42 45.29 37.70
N ILE A 8 -77.69 44.45 36.96
CA ILE A 8 -76.34 44.73 36.46
C ILE A 8 -76.48 45.73 35.30
N SER A 9 -75.68 46.81 35.28
CA SER A 9 -75.68 47.76 34.17
C SER A 9 -75.03 47.16 32.93
N LEU A 10 -75.47 47.57 31.73
CA LEU A 10 -74.89 47.13 30.46
C LEU A 10 -73.36 47.33 30.43
N SER A 11 -72.92 48.49 30.93
CA SER A 11 -71.50 48.86 31.07
C SER A 11 -70.67 47.88 31.90
N ALA A 12 -71.24 47.26 32.93
CA ALA A 12 -70.53 46.26 33.74
C ALA A 12 -70.45 44.90 33.06
N ILE A 13 -71.24 44.65 32.01
CA ILE A 13 -71.11 43.48 31.14
C ILE A 13 -70.05 43.75 30.06
N GLU A 14 -70.07 44.94 29.46
CA GLU A 14 -69.08 45.42 28.49
C GLU A 14 -67.66 45.43 29.08
N GLU A 15 -67.46 46.04 30.25
CA GLU A 15 -66.17 46.09 30.95
C GLU A 15 -65.65 44.68 31.32
N VAL A 16 -66.55 43.74 31.65
CA VAL A 16 -66.19 42.33 31.91
C VAL A 16 -65.84 41.58 30.62
N PHE A 17 -66.45 41.94 29.49
CA PHE A 17 -66.12 41.44 28.16
C PHE A 17 -64.72 41.91 27.75
N ASP A 18 -64.46 43.21 27.73
CA ASP A 18 -63.17 43.78 27.31
C ASP A 18 -62.01 43.25 28.15
N ARG A 19 -62.19 43.18 29.48
CA ARG A 19 -61.22 42.59 30.42
C ARG A 19 -60.89 41.12 30.13
N LYS A 20 -61.75 40.38 29.41
CA LYS A 20 -61.49 39.01 28.95
C LYS A 20 -61.08 38.92 27.48
N LEU A 21 -61.53 39.84 26.63
CA LEU A 21 -61.25 39.84 25.20
C LEU A 21 -59.83 40.35 24.91
N LEU A 22 -59.40 41.44 25.56
CA LEU A 22 -58.08 42.04 25.38
C LEU A 22 -56.92 41.05 25.67
N PRO A 23 -56.92 40.28 26.78
CA PRO A 23 -55.87 39.28 27.03
C PRO A 23 -55.88 38.09 26.07
N ILE A 24 -56.99 37.84 25.35
CA ILE A 24 -57.06 36.82 24.30
C ILE A 24 -56.45 37.38 23.01
N ALA A 25 -56.80 38.61 22.62
CA ALA A 25 -56.20 39.29 21.48
C ALA A 25 -54.66 39.41 21.62
N MET A 26 -54.17 39.89 22.77
CA MET A 26 -52.71 40.00 23.02
C MET A 26 -51.98 38.65 22.94
N LYS A 27 -52.62 37.56 23.36
CA LYS A 27 -52.06 36.19 23.23
C LYS A 27 -52.12 35.66 21.81
N LEU A 28 -53.13 36.07 21.03
CA LEU A 28 -53.23 35.72 19.62
C LEU A 28 -52.14 36.43 18.81
N ASP A 29 -51.94 37.73 19.01
CA ASP A 29 -50.86 38.50 18.39
C ASP A 29 -49.50 37.91 18.74
N GLN A 30 -49.24 37.63 20.02
CA GLN A 30 -48.01 36.99 20.47
C GLN A 30 -47.80 35.60 19.82
N CYS A 31 -48.87 34.82 19.65
CA CYS A 31 -48.83 33.54 18.95
C CYS A 31 -48.45 33.73 17.47
N VAL A 32 -49.10 34.67 16.77
CA VAL A 32 -48.80 35.01 15.36
C VAL A 32 -47.33 35.39 15.20
N THR A 33 -46.80 36.29 16.03
CA THR A 33 -45.37 36.69 15.98
C THR A 33 -44.42 35.49 16.20
N THR A 34 -44.78 34.54 17.08
CA THR A 34 -43.96 33.32 17.23
C THR A 34 -44.06 32.38 16.03
N VAL A 35 -45.23 32.29 15.37
CA VAL A 35 -45.40 31.50 14.15
C VAL A 35 -44.61 32.11 12.99
N GLU A 36 -44.61 33.43 12.81
CA GLU A 36 -43.79 34.14 11.82
C GLU A 36 -42.30 33.87 12.02
N GLY A 37 -41.81 33.97 13.26
CA GLY A 37 -40.42 33.63 13.60
C GLY A 37 -40.05 32.16 13.35
N LEU A 38 -40.99 31.24 13.55
CA LEU A 38 -40.81 29.82 13.21
C LEU A 38 -40.79 29.59 11.70
N VAL A 39 -41.66 30.23 10.92
CA VAL A 39 -41.66 30.16 9.44
C VAL A 39 -40.33 30.65 8.88
N GLN A 40 -39.83 31.79 9.36
CA GLN A 40 -38.53 32.32 8.95
C GLN A 40 -37.38 31.36 9.30
N SER A 41 -37.46 30.73 10.48
CA SER A 41 -36.46 29.74 10.92
C SER A 41 -36.49 28.46 10.05
N VAL A 42 -37.67 27.99 9.66
CA VAL A 42 -37.84 26.83 8.77
C VAL A 42 -37.28 27.11 7.37
N SER A 43 -37.48 28.32 6.83
CA SER A 43 -36.87 28.72 5.55
C SER A 43 -35.35 28.58 5.59
N VAL A 44 -34.70 29.17 6.60
CA VAL A 44 -33.23 29.13 6.78
C VAL A 44 -32.70 27.71 7.04
N ILE A 45 -33.52 26.80 7.55
CA ILE A 45 -33.19 25.39 7.69
C ILE A 45 -33.29 24.66 6.34
N SER A 46 -34.28 24.99 5.51
CA SER A 46 -34.41 24.45 4.15
C SER A 46 -33.20 24.81 3.28
N ASP A 47 -32.85 26.11 3.24
CA ASP A 47 -31.70 26.61 2.46
C ASP A 47 -30.39 25.85 2.80
N LYS A 48 -30.20 25.53 4.09
CA LYS A 48 -29.05 24.78 4.59
C LYS A 48 -29.15 23.27 4.34
N PHE A 49 -30.34 22.71 4.32
CA PHE A 49 -30.55 21.30 3.98
C PHE A 49 -30.21 21.06 2.50
N ASP A 50 -30.60 21.98 1.62
CA ASP A 50 -30.25 21.93 0.19
C ASP A 50 -28.73 22.12 0.00
N GLU A 51 -28.11 23.09 0.68
CA GLU A 51 -26.64 23.29 0.66
C GLU A 51 -25.86 22.06 1.16
N ILE A 52 -26.36 21.36 2.18
CA ILE A 52 -25.79 20.10 2.67
C ILE A 52 -25.98 18.98 1.65
N SER A 53 -27.14 18.89 1.01
CA SER A 53 -27.45 17.85 0.01
C SER A 53 -26.50 17.94 -1.19
N THR A 54 -26.31 19.14 -1.76
CA THR A 54 -25.33 19.35 -2.84
C THR A 54 -23.90 19.00 -2.39
N LYS A 55 -23.50 19.31 -1.15
CA LYS A 55 -22.17 18.95 -0.63
C LYS A 55 -22.00 17.44 -0.44
N VAL A 56 -23.07 16.68 -0.16
CA VAL A 56 -23.03 15.21 -0.09
C VAL A 56 -22.82 14.62 -1.47
N GLU A 57 -23.61 15.02 -2.48
CA GLU A 57 -23.45 14.58 -3.87
C GLU A 57 -22.02 14.86 -4.40
N ASP A 58 -21.51 16.05 -4.12
CA ASP A 58 -20.18 16.51 -4.53
C ASP A 58 -19.03 15.79 -3.77
N LEU A 59 -19.30 15.23 -2.59
CA LEU A 59 -18.37 14.34 -1.86
C LEU A 59 -18.45 12.89 -2.35
N GLU A 60 -19.64 12.38 -2.65
CA GLU A 60 -19.83 11.04 -3.21
C GLU A 60 -19.16 10.90 -4.58
N GLY A 61 -19.30 11.91 -5.45
CA GLY A 61 -18.60 11.96 -6.74
C GLY A 61 -17.07 11.93 -6.61
N LYS A 62 -16.52 12.68 -5.65
CA LYS A 62 -15.06 12.67 -5.35
C LYS A 62 -14.62 11.33 -4.76
N TYR A 63 -15.39 10.76 -3.84
CA TYR A 63 -15.12 9.45 -3.26
C TYR A 63 -15.12 8.34 -4.32
N MET A 64 -16.10 8.34 -5.23
CA MET A 64 -16.17 7.38 -6.34
C MET A 64 -14.95 7.47 -7.25
N LYS A 65 -14.50 8.69 -7.62
CA LYS A 65 -13.29 8.88 -8.43
C LYS A 65 -12.03 8.37 -7.71
N VAL A 66 -11.83 8.74 -6.45
CA VAL A 66 -10.68 8.31 -5.63
C VAL A 66 -10.69 6.79 -5.43
N ASN A 67 -11.86 6.16 -5.25
CA ASN A 67 -12.01 4.70 -5.15
C ASN A 67 -11.66 4.00 -6.48
N GLN A 68 -12.05 4.57 -7.62
CA GLN A 68 -11.70 4.05 -8.95
C GLN A 68 -10.19 4.16 -9.22
N GLU A 69 -9.57 5.30 -8.92
CA GLU A 69 -8.12 5.51 -9.02
C GLU A 69 -7.34 4.55 -8.10
N ASN A 70 -7.82 4.34 -6.86
CA ASN A 70 -7.23 3.38 -5.92
C ASN A 70 -7.33 1.91 -6.37
N LYS A 71 -8.32 1.53 -7.18
CA LYS A 71 -8.38 0.19 -7.79
C LYS A 71 -7.34 0.06 -8.89
N PHE A 72 -7.36 0.98 -9.85
CA PHE A 72 -6.40 1.00 -10.97
C PHE A 72 -4.94 1.00 -10.49
N LEU A 73 -4.60 1.78 -9.48
CA LEU A 73 -3.24 1.80 -8.90
C LEU A 73 -2.84 0.48 -8.24
N LYS A 74 -3.79 -0.27 -7.65
CA LYS A 74 -3.51 -1.61 -7.07
C LYS A 74 -3.28 -2.64 -8.18
N ASP A 75 -4.07 -2.61 -9.24
CA ASP A 75 -3.93 -3.49 -10.39
C ASP A 75 -2.61 -3.23 -11.13
N GLU A 76 -2.22 -1.96 -11.27
CA GLU A 76 -0.92 -1.52 -11.82
C GLU A 76 0.25 -2.00 -10.96
N VAL A 77 0.20 -1.80 -9.63
CA VAL A 77 1.24 -2.28 -8.69
C VAL A 77 1.35 -3.81 -8.72
N PHE A 78 0.23 -4.53 -8.82
CA PHE A 78 0.24 -5.99 -8.97
C PHE A 78 0.91 -6.42 -10.28
N ARG A 79 0.58 -5.78 -11.41
CA ARG A 79 1.21 -6.06 -12.71
C ARG A 79 2.72 -5.81 -12.66
N LEU A 80 3.14 -4.66 -12.14
CA LEU A 80 4.56 -4.29 -12.01
C LEU A 80 5.33 -5.24 -11.08
N SER A 81 4.73 -5.69 -9.97
CA SER A 81 5.31 -6.68 -9.07
C SER A 81 5.56 -8.02 -9.77
N ASN A 82 4.58 -8.49 -10.56
CA ASN A 82 4.69 -9.75 -11.31
C ASN A 82 5.77 -9.65 -12.40
N SER A 83 5.80 -8.54 -13.16
CA SER A 83 6.87 -8.30 -14.15
C SER A 83 8.25 -8.21 -13.50
N LEU A 84 8.37 -7.57 -12.33
CA LEU A 84 9.63 -7.49 -11.59
C LEU A 84 10.10 -8.86 -11.09
N ASN A 85 9.19 -9.78 -10.74
CA ASN A 85 9.56 -11.13 -10.33
C ASN A 85 9.97 -11.99 -11.54
N SER A 86 9.25 -11.93 -12.66
CA SER A 86 9.66 -12.57 -13.93
C SER A 86 11.07 -12.13 -14.34
N VAL A 87 11.37 -10.83 -14.30
CA VAL A 87 12.70 -10.31 -14.66
C VAL A 87 13.80 -10.78 -13.69
N LYS A 88 13.50 -11.02 -12.40
CA LYS A 88 14.47 -11.65 -11.47
C LYS A 88 14.71 -13.11 -11.82
N GLU A 89 13.65 -13.87 -12.10
CA GLU A 89 13.74 -15.28 -12.51
C GLU A 89 14.54 -15.40 -13.81
N ASP A 90 14.32 -14.50 -14.79
CA ASP A 90 15.13 -14.40 -16.01
C ASP A 90 16.60 -14.11 -15.70
N ILE A 91 16.90 -13.14 -14.82
CA ILE A 91 18.28 -12.83 -14.39
C ILE A 91 18.95 -14.02 -13.71
N ASP A 92 18.27 -14.69 -12.77
CA ASP A 92 18.79 -15.88 -12.08
C ASP A 92 19.03 -17.04 -13.05
N ASN A 93 18.18 -17.19 -14.07
CA ASN A 93 18.36 -18.16 -15.16
C ASN A 93 19.58 -17.80 -16.04
N PHE A 94 19.76 -16.52 -16.40
CA PHE A 94 20.95 -16.07 -17.15
C PHE A 94 22.24 -16.20 -16.33
N GLU A 95 22.22 -15.92 -15.02
CA GLU A 95 23.35 -16.17 -14.13
C GLU A 95 23.73 -17.65 -14.07
N GLN A 96 22.75 -18.53 -13.91
CA GLN A 96 22.95 -19.99 -13.91
C GLN A 96 23.50 -20.49 -15.26
N TYR A 97 22.94 -20.00 -16.38
CA TYR A 97 23.44 -20.32 -17.72
C TYR A 97 24.89 -19.86 -17.92
N SER A 98 25.24 -18.65 -17.46
CA SER A 98 26.60 -18.08 -17.44
C SER A 98 27.57 -18.82 -16.50
N ARG A 99 27.07 -19.73 -15.65
CA ARG A 99 27.83 -20.62 -14.77
C ARG A 99 27.84 -22.08 -15.25
N ARG A 100 27.14 -22.43 -16.35
CA ARG A 100 26.94 -23.82 -16.81
C ARG A 100 28.24 -24.56 -17.17
N VAL A 101 29.23 -23.87 -17.74
CA VAL A 101 30.52 -24.46 -18.17
C VAL A 101 31.55 -24.46 -17.04
N CYS A 102 31.14 -24.07 -15.83
CA CYS A 102 32.03 -23.62 -14.79
C CYS A 102 32.05 -24.57 -13.60
N ILE A 103 33.26 -24.95 -13.18
CA ILE A 103 33.49 -25.88 -12.08
C ILE A 103 33.72 -25.07 -10.77
N GLU A 104 33.51 -25.71 -9.61
CA GLU A 104 34.01 -25.21 -8.31
C GLU A 104 34.88 -26.30 -7.68
N VAL A 105 36.20 -26.14 -7.76
CA VAL A 105 37.16 -27.07 -7.17
C VAL A 105 37.34 -26.76 -5.68
N SER A 106 37.35 -27.79 -4.84
CA SER A 106 37.25 -27.65 -3.37
C SER A 106 38.24 -28.54 -2.63
N GLY A 107 38.72 -28.07 -1.47
CA GLY A 107 39.71 -28.77 -0.63
C GLY A 107 41.17 -28.38 -0.91
N VAL A 108 41.44 -27.55 -1.92
CA VAL A 108 42.80 -27.15 -2.33
C VAL A 108 43.35 -26.07 -1.39
N PRO A 109 44.45 -26.33 -0.64
CA PRO A 109 45.10 -25.34 0.23
C PRO A 109 45.55 -24.10 -0.56
N VAL A 110 45.75 -22.98 0.13
CA VAL A 110 46.28 -21.74 -0.47
C VAL A 110 47.78 -21.67 -0.25
N THR A 111 48.54 -21.38 -1.31
CA THR A 111 49.99 -21.14 -1.26
C THR A 111 50.34 -19.74 -1.76
N THR A 112 51.48 -19.20 -1.32
CA THR A 112 52.02 -17.93 -1.84
C THR A 112 52.47 -18.08 -3.28
N ASP A 113 52.19 -17.08 -4.12
CA ASP A 113 52.61 -17.01 -5.53
C ASP A 113 52.19 -18.22 -6.39
N GLU A 114 50.99 -18.76 -6.12
CA GLU A 114 50.39 -19.87 -6.85
C GLU A 114 49.90 -19.48 -8.26
N ASP A 115 50.30 -20.24 -9.29
CA ASP A 115 49.57 -20.27 -10.56
C ASP A 115 48.43 -21.27 -10.46
N THR A 116 47.21 -20.77 -10.61
CA THR A 116 46.01 -21.54 -10.35
C THR A 116 45.47 -22.28 -11.57
N SER A 117 46.00 -22.02 -12.77
CA SER A 117 45.72 -22.84 -13.94
C SER A 117 46.55 -24.11 -13.90
N ASP A 118 47.81 -24.00 -13.47
CA ASP A 118 48.69 -25.17 -13.32
C ASP A 118 48.19 -26.11 -12.21
N LEU A 119 47.68 -25.58 -11.09
CA LEU A 119 46.99 -26.38 -10.06
C LEU A 119 45.76 -27.14 -10.59
N VAL A 120 45.04 -26.59 -11.58
CA VAL A 120 43.89 -27.26 -12.21
C VAL A 120 44.33 -28.33 -13.21
N VAL A 121 45.44 -28.11 -13.93
CA VAL A 121 46.06 -29.12 -14.81
C VAL A 121 46.64 -30.28 -14.00
N GLU A 122 47.34 -30.01 -12.90
CA GLU A 122 47.86 -31.03 -11.98
C GLU A 122 46.71 -31.84 -11.37
N LEU A 123 45.68 -31.17 -10.83
CA LEU A 123 44.50 -31.84 -10.29
C LEU A 123 43.80 -32.71 -11.35
N GLY A 124 43.66 -32.20 -12.58
CA GLY A 124 43.16 -32.95 -13.73
C GLY A 124 43.93 -34.25 -13.96
N SER A 125 45.26 -34.17 -14.00
CA SER A 125 46.14 -35.33 -14.14
C SER A 125 45.95 -36.34 -13.01
N ILE A 126 45.85 -35.88 -11.75
CA ILE A 126 45.62 -36.73 -10.57
C ILE A 126 44.29 -37.51 -10.67
N ILE A 127 43.24 -36.89 -11.22
CA ILE A 127 41.92 -37.55 -11.42
C ILE A 127 41.78 -38.26 -12.78
N GLY A 128 42.87 -38.37 -13.56
CA GLY A 128 42.88 -39.07 -14.85
C GLY A 128 42.26 -38.29 -16.02
N LEU A 129 42.05 -36.98 -15.88
CA LEU A 129 41.55 -36.10 -16.94
C LEU A 129 42.70 -35.33 -17.61
N ASN A 130 42.80 -35.42 -18.93
CA ASN A 130 43.75 -34.67 -19.74
C ASN A 130 43.24 -33.23 -19.97
N ILE A 131 43.31 -32.40 -18.92
CA ILE A 131 43.05 -30.94 -18.98
C ILE A 131 44.33 -30.23 -19.38
N LYS A 132 44.26 -29.31 -20.35
CA LYS A 132 45.36 -28.43 -20.75
C LYS A 132 45.13 -27.01 -20.26
N ARG A 133 46.19 -26.18 -20.32
CA ARG A 133 46.10 -24.76 -19.98
C ARG A 133 45.25 -23.98 -21.00
N GLU A 134 45.25 -24.41 -22.25
CA GLU A 134 44.39 -23.88 -23.32
C GLU A 134 42.88 -24.11 -23.08
N ASP A 135 42.51 -25.15 -22.31
CA ASP A 135 41.13 -25.46 -21.96
C ASP A 135 40.60 -24.55 -20.81
N ILE A 136 41.46 -23.69 -20.25
CA ILE A 136 41.19 -22.84 -19.08
C ILE A 136 41.24 -21.36 -19.49
N SER A 137 40.12 -20.84 -20.02
CA SER A 137 40.06 -19.43 -20.46
C SER A 137 40.35 -18.41 -19.35
N VAL A 138 39.95 -18.69 -18.10
CA VAL A 138 40.23 -17.88 -16.92
C VAL A 138 40.38 -18.80 -15.72
N SER A 139 41.50 -18.67 -15.01
CA SER A 139 41.60 -19.00 -13.58
C SER A 139 42.22 -17.75 -12.88
N HIS A 140 41.91 -17.22 -11.68
CA HIS A 140 40.04 -16.92 -9.53
C HIS A 140 39.95 -17.75 -8.16
N ARG A 141 40.80 -17.51 -7.14
CA ARG A 141 40.48 -17.87 -5.75
C ARG A 141 39.18 -17.14 -5.40
N LEU A 142 38.10 -17.89 -5.17
CA LEU A 142 36.82 -17.27 -4.84
C LEU A 142 36.99 -16.48 -3.54
N PRO A 143 36.49 -15.23 -3.46
CA PRO A 143 36.60 -14.45 -2.24
C PRO A 143 35.94 -15.21 -1.11
N VAL A 144 36.62 -15.34 0.03
CA VAL A 144 36.10 -16.05 1.20
C VAL A 144 34.83 -15.33 1.65
N LYS A 145 33.67 -15.91 1.32
CA LYS A 145 32.39 -15.43 1.82
C LYS A 145 32.42 -15.52 3.34
N MET A 146 32.53 -14.36 4.01
CA MET A 146 32.18 -14.27 5.42
C MET A 146 30.68 -14.51 5.52
N TYR A 147 30.31 -15.77 5.74
CA TYR A 147 28.96 -16.16 6.12
C TYR A 147 28.58 -15.41 7.39
N SER A 148 27.66 -14.45 7.26
CA SER A 148 27.20 -13.55 8.30
C SER A 148 26.29 -14.27 9.31
N GLN A 149 26.87 -15.21 10.04
CA GLN A 149 26.37 -15.85 11.27
C GLN A 149 24.98 -16.55 11.19
N ALA A 150 24.35 -16.60 10.02
CA ALA A 150 22.96 -17.03 9.83
C ALA A 150 22.73 -18.54 9.64
N ILE A 151 23.73 -19.41 9.89
CA ILE A 151 23.51 -20.85 10.12
C ILE A 151 24.28 -21.26 11.37
N GLN A 152 23.57 -21.46 12.47
CA GLN A 152 24.09 -22.14 13.65
C GLN A 152 24.06 -23.65 13.41
N ASN A 153 25.22 -24.21 13.03
CA ASN A 153 25.69 -25.54 13.43
C ASN A 153 27.10 -25.71 12.85
N LYS A 154 28.12 -25.53 13.69
CA LYS A 154 29.53 -25.70 13.33
C LYS A 154 30.06 -26.99 13.93
N ASP A 155 30.30 -27.98 13.08
CA ASP A 155 31.35 -28.96 13.31
C ASP A 155 32.08 -29.25 12.00
N THR A 156 33.41 -29.42 12.12
CA THR A 156 34.41 -29.81 11.11
C THR A 156 34.68 -28.92 9.86
N LEU A 157 35.91 -28.35 9.87
CA LEU A 157 36.86 -28.15 8.76
C LEU A 157 36.54 -27.23 7.54
N ASN A 158 37.03 -25.98 7.69
CA ASN A 158 38.00 -25.28 6.81
C ASN A 158 37.78 -25.21 5.25
N PRO A 159 37.49 -24.02 4.68
CA PRO A 159 37.22 -23.85 3.25
C PRO A 159 38.41 -23.34 2.41
N GLY A 160 39.01 -24.21 1.59
CA GLY A 160 39.79 -23.82 0.40
C GLY A 160 39.00 -24.14 -0.87
N ARG A 161 38.53 -23.14 -1.63
CA ARG A 161 37.72 -23.32 -2.86
C ARG A 161 38.11 -22.35 -3.97
N ILE A 162 37.99 -22.78 -5.23
CA ILE A 162 38.76 -22.19 -6.36
C ILE A 162 38.02 -22.29 -7.73
N TRP A 163 38.68 -21.86 -8.82
CA TRP A 163 38.16 -21.27 -10.06
C TRP A 163 36.97 -21.87 -10.81
N LYS A 164 36.14 -20.92 -11.26
CA LYS A 164 35.28 -20.93 -12.47
C LYS A 164 36.13 -21.21 -13.73
N ILE A 165 35.70 -22.09 -14.64
CA ILE A 165 36.36 -22.39 -15.93
C ILE A 165 35.43 -22.00 -17.10
N TYR A 166 35.98 -21.74 -18.29
CA TYR A 166 35.20 -21.59 -19.54
C TYR A 166 35.88 -22.30 -20.71
N ASP A 167 35.09 -22.99 -21.53
CA ASP A 167 35.36 -23.30 -22.94
C ASP A 167 34.71 -22.22 -23.84
N HIS A 168 35.24 -22.02 -25.05
CA HIS A 168 34.77 -21.07 -26.06
C HIS A 168 34.38 -21.74 -27.40
N ASN A 169 33.95 -23.01 -27.36
CA ASN A 169 33.51 -23.76 -28.55
C ASN A 169 32.01 -24.12 -28.56
N VAL A 170 31.12 -23.22 -28.11
CA VAL A 170 29.66 -23.38 -28.24
C VAL A 170 29.05 -22.26 -29.08
N VAL A 171 29.43 -22.21 -30.37
CA VAL A 171 28.77 -21.42 -31.41
C VAL A 171 28.12 -22.38 -32.41
N SER A 172 26.86 -22.10 -32.79
CA SER A 172 25.92 -23.01 -33.47
C SER A 172 25.51 -24.22 -32.60
N THR A 173 24.25 -24.65 -32.52
CA THR A 173 23.10 -24.38 -33.39
C THR A 173 21.83 -24.17 -32.55
N ALA A 174 21.06 -23.13 -32.86
CA ALA A 174 19.67 -22.99 -32.43
C ALA A 174 18.80 -22.60 -33.63
N ARG A 175 17.77 -23.40 -33.88
CA ARG A 175 16.65 -23.19 -34.81
C ARG A 175 15.39 -23.72 -34.12
#